data_AF-A0A3D2JAW5-F1
#
_entry.id   AF-A0A3D2JAW5-F1
#
_cell.length_a   1.000
_cell.length_b   1.000
_cell.length_c   1.000
_cell.angle_alpha   90.00
_cell.angle_beta   90.00
_cell.angle_gamma   90.00
#
_symmetry.space_group_name_H-M   'P 1'
#
loop_
_entity.id
_entity.type
_entity.pdbx_description
1 polymer ?
#
loop_
_entity_poly.entity_id
_entity_poly.type
_entity_poly.pdbx_seq_one_letter_code
_entity_poly.pdbx_strand_id
1 'polypeptide(L)'
;MHLVLALFLLGTLIFGAIGHRFPRRLTFSIGFILAGAFNVWTLLIPILPVMVVGQIISGLGASPLNPLIDTVAQERIPTDMRARVFGTITAGAYIGIPVGAFVSGYVVTWIGLQASIVVIGALYLLTTLSLLVNPALKGMDAKA
;
A
#
# COMPACT_ATOMS: atom_id res chain seq x y z
N MET A 1 -12.26 -14.85 -11.73
CA MET A 1 -12.20 -14.63 -10.26
C MET A 1 -11.20 -15.55 -9.56
N HIS A 2 -11.23 -16.87 -9.80
CA HIS A 2 -10.31 -17.83 -9.16
C HIS A 2 -8.81 -17.62 -9.46
N LEU A 3 -8.45 -17.16 -10.66
CA LEU A 3 -7.04 -16.93 -11.04
C LEU A 3 -6.39 -15.77 -10.25
N VAL A 4 -7.15 -14.70 -10.01
CA VAL A 4 -6.67 -13.49 -9.30
C VAL A 4 -6.43 -13.80 -7.82
N LEU A 5 -7.31 -14.58 -7.19
CA LEU A 5 -7.15 -15.05 -5.81
C LEU A 5 -5.91 -15.96 -5.66
N ALA A 6 -5.65 -16.83 -6.63
CA ALA A 6 -4.48 -17.72 -6.62
C ALA A 6 -3.16 -16.94 -6.72
N LEU A 7 -3.08 -15.92 -7.58
CA LEU A 7 -1.93 -15.01 -7.69
C LEU A 7 -1.70 -14.21 -6.40
N PHE A 8 -2.78 -13.77 -5.76
CA PHE A 8 -2.71 -13.06 -4.47
C PHE A 8 -2.12 -13.96 -3.37
N LEU A 9 -2.64 -15.19 -3.24
CA LEU A 9 -2.16 -16.18 -2.28
C LEU A 9 -0.69 -16.56 -2.53
N LEU A 10 -0.29 -16.76 -3.79
CA LEU A 10 1.09 -17.05 -4.17
C LEU A 10 2.02 -15.89 -3.80
N GLY A 11 1.63 -14.65 -4.09
CA GLY A 11 2.40 -13.46 -3.72
C GLY A 11 2.56 -13.35 -2.20
N THR A 12 1.49 -13.55 -1.44
CA THR A 12 1.54 -13.56 0.03
C THR A 12 2.41 -14.69 0.57
N LEU A 13 2.37 -15.89 -0.04
CA LEU A 13 3.17 -17.05 0.39
C LEU A 13 4.66 -16.84 0.12
N ILE A 14 5.01 -16.32 -1.06
CA ILE A 14 6.40 -15.97 -1.44
C ILE A 14 6.93 -14.90 -0.49
N PHE A 15 6.11 -13.91 -0.17
CA PHE A 15 6.52 -12.87 0.78
C PHE A 15 6.61 -13.39 2.22
N GLY A 16 5.72 -14.29 2.62
CA GLY A 16 5.81 -15.00 3.89
C GLY A 16 7.12 -15.77 4.02
N ALA A 17 7.60 -16.42 2.95
CA ALA A 17 8.83 -17.20 2.97
C ALA A 17 10.12 -16.34 2.93
N ILE A 18 10.12 -15.22 2.22
CA ILE A 18 11.33 -14.41 1.95
C ILE A 18 11.38 -13.12 2.77
N GLY A 19 10.24 -12.60 3.21
CA GLY A 19 10.10 -11.29 3.85
C GLY A 19 10.81 -11.15 5.19
N HIS A 20 11.10 -12.26 5.88
CA HIS A 20 11.84 -12.26 7.14
C HIS A 20 13.30 -11.78 6.99
N ARG A 21 13.85 -11.78 5.76
CA ARG A 21 15.25 -11.42 5.49
C ARG A 21 15.47 -9.94 5.17
N PHE A 22 14.41 -9.16 4.97
CA PHE A 22 14.51 -7.74 4.62
C PHE A 22 14.16 -6.84 5.83
N PRO A 23 14.81 -5.67 5.98
CA PRO A 23 14.44 -4.72 7.02
C PRO A 23 12.99 -4.27 6.80
N ARG A 24 12.15 -4.46 7.83
CA ARG A 24 10.68 -4.25 7.79
C ARG A 24 10.32 -2.88 7.20
N ARG A 25 11.08 -1.86 7.58
CA ARG A 25 10.92 -0.47 7.11
C ARG A 25 11.16 -0.28 5.61
N LEU A 26 12.17 -0.95 5.05
CA LEU A 26 12.47 -0.86 3.62
C LEU A 26 11.42 -1.58 2.80
N THR A 27 11.03 -2.79 3.24
CA THR A 27 9.95 -3.56 2.61
C THR A 27 8.65 -2.79 2.60
N PHE A 28 8.29 -2.16 3.72
CA PHE A 28 7.09 -1.33 3.82
C PHE A 28 7.12 -0.16 2.83
N SER A 29 8.25 0.55 2.78
CA SER A 29 8.38 1.75 1.94
C SER A 29 8.41 1.42 0.45
N ILE A 30 9.19 0.41 0.04
CA ILE A 30 9.21 -0.06 -1.35
C ILE A 30 7.83 -0.57 -1.75
N GLY A 31 7.17 -1.32 -0.86
CA GLY A 31 5.85 -1.87 -1.12
C GLY A 31 4.82 -0.79 -1.39
N PHE A 32 4.76 0.26 -0.57
CA PHE A 32 3.88 1.40 -0.79
C PHE A 32 4.24 2.21 -2.06
N ILE A 33 5.53 2.42 -2.35
CA ILE A 33 5.95 3.12 -3.59
C ILE A 33 5.46 2.37 -4.83
N LEU A 34 5.65 1.05 -4.86
CA LEU A 34 5.24 0.20 -5.97
C LEU A 34 3.71 0.10 -6.07
N ALA A 35 3.03 -0.09 -4.94
CA ALA A 35 1.58 -0.25 -4.89
C ALA A 35 0.81 1.03 -5.23
N GLY A 36 1.37 2.20 -4.94
CA GLY A 36 0.70 3.49 -5.15
C GLY A 36 1.26 4.32 -6.28
N ALA A 37 2.36 5.05 -6.03
CA ALA A 37 2.88 6.03 -6.97
C ALA A 37 3.21 5.42 -8.34
N PHE A 38 3.94 4.29 -8.34
CA PHE A 38 4.28 3.58 -9.57
C PHE A 38 3.02 3.04 -10.28
N ASN A 39 2.11 2.41 -9.54
CA ASN A 39 0.85 1.90 -10.09
C ASN A 39 0.04 2.99 -10.79
N VAL A 40 -0.17 4.11 -10.10
CA VAL A 40 -0.95 5.24 -10.61
C VAL A 40 -0.31 5.85 -11.85
N TRP A 41 1.02 6.03 -11.86
CA TRP A 41 1.71 6.59 -13.03
C TRP A 41 1.75 5.67 -14.25
N THR A 42 1.60 4.35 -14.08
CA THR A 42 1.46 3.45 -15.25
C THR A 42 0.23 3.79 -16.09
N LEU A 43 -0.78 4.44 -15.52
CA LEU A 43 -1.98 4.90 -16.23
C LEU A 43 -1.71 6.06 -17.21
N LEU A 44 -0.57 6.74 -17.10
CA LEU A 44 -0.16 7.77 -18.07
C LEU A 44 0.25 7.18 -19.42
N ILE A 45 0.58 5.89 -19.45
CA ILE A 45 0.97 5.15 -20.66
C ILE A 45 -0.13 4.12 -20.93
N PRO A 46 -1.17 4.46 -21.72
CA PRO A 46 -2.32 3.59 -21.96
C PRO A 46 -2.01 2.45 -22.95
N ILE A 47 -0.90 1.74 -22.73
CA ILE A 47 -0.45 0.59 -23.49
C ILE A 47 -0.73 -0.64 -22.63
N LEU A 48 -1.59 -1.54 -23.10
CA LEU A 48 -2.03 -2.73 -22.35
C LEU A 48 -0.87 -3.51 -21.71
N PRO A 49 0.21 -3.88 -22.44
CA PRO A 49 1.37 -4.51 -21.84
C PRO A 49 1.98 -3.74 -20.65
N VAL A 50 2.08 -2.41 -20.74
CA VAL A 50 2.67 -1.58 -19.68
C VAL A 50 1.78 -1.58 -18.43
N MET A 51 0.46 -1.49 -18.60
CA MET A 51 -0.49 -1.55 -17.49
C MET A 51 -0.48 -2.92 -16.80
N VAL A 52 -0.40 -4.00 -17.59
CA VAL A 52 -0.34 -5.38 -17.05
C VAL A 52 0.94 -5.59 -16.26
N VAL A 53 2.10 -5.25 -16.84
CA VAL A 53 3.39 -5.35 -16.15
C VAL A 53 3.42 -4.45 -14.92
N GLY A 54 2.89 -3.23 -15.04
CA GLY A 54 2.74 -2.28 -13.94
C GLY A 54 1.95 -2.87 -12.78
N GLN A 55 0.81 -3.53 -13.06
CA GLN A 55 0.01 -4.18 -12.03
C GLN A 55 0.70 -5.39 -11.40
N ILE A 56 1.42 -6.19 -12.18
CA ILE A 56 2.18 -7.33 -11.64
C ILE A 56 3.23 -6.82 -10.64
N ILE A 57 4.01 -5.80 -11.02
CA ILE A 57 5.04 -5.20 -10.14
C ILE A 57 4.39 -4.57 -8.90
N SER A 58 3.28 -3.86 -9.07
CA SER A 58 2.54 -3.23 -7.98
C SER A 58 1.99 -4.27 -6.99
N GLY A 59 1.42 -5.35 -7.51
CA GLY A 59 0.90 -6.46 -6.70
C GLY A 59 1.98 -7.18 -5.91
N LEU A 60 3.16 -7.40 -6.51
CA LEU A 60 4.32 -7.95 -5.81
C LEU A 60 4.76 -7.03 -4.67
N GLY A 61 4.82 -5.71 -4.91
CA GLY A 61 5.13 -4.71 -3.88
C GLY A 61 4.07 -4.59 -2.78
N ALA A 62 2.79 -4.77 -3.11
CA ALA A 62 1.68 -4.68 -2.16
C ALA A 62 1.53 -5.94 -1.27
N SER A 63 1.93 -7.11 -1.77
CA SER A 63 1.81 -8.40 -1.06
C SER A 63 2.34 -8.45 0.39
N PRO A 64 3.48 -7.82 0.76
CA PRO A 64 3.95 -7.77 2.15
C PRO A 64 3.14 -6.90 3.08
N LEU A 65 2.42 -5.92 2.55
CA LEU A 65 2.00 -4.76 3.36
C LEU A 65 1.02 -5.19 4.44
N ASN A 66 -0.01 -5.97 4.11
CA ASN A 66 -1.02 -6.38 5.08
C ASN A 66 -0.43 -7.28 6.18
N PRO A 67 0.30 -8.39 5.88
CA PRO A 67 0.91 -9.20 6.93
C PRO A 67 1.88 -8.42 7.82
N LEU A 68 2.64 -7.47 7.26
CA LEU A 68 3.60 -6.68 8.03
C LEU A 68 2.90 -5.68 8.96
N ILE A 69 1.85 -5.01 8.48
CA ILE A 69 1.00 -4.12 9.30
C ILE A 69 0.35 -4.93 10.42
N ASP A 70 -0.27 -6.07 10.09
CA ASP A 70 -0.97 -6.90 11.06
C ASP A 70 -0.02 -7.48 12.11
N THR A 71 1.17 -7.93 11.71
CA THR A 71 2.18 -8.44 12.64
C THR A 71 2.65 -7.35 13.60
N VAL A 72 3.01 -6.16 13.09
CA VAL A 72 3.47 -5.04 13.92
C VAL A 72 2.34 -4.52 14.82
N ALA A 73 1.11 -4.48 14.32
CA ALA A 73 -0.06 -4.15 15.11
C ALA A 73 -0.28 -5.16 16.24
N GLN A 74 -0.16 -6.47 15.96
CA GLN A 74 -0.29 -7.50 17.00
C GLN A 74 0.82 -7.44 18.05
N GLU A 75 2.07 -7.17 17.66
CA GLU A 75 3.21 -7.02 18.57
C GLU A 75 3.04 -5.81 19.50
N ARG A 76 2.41 -4.72 19.03
CA ARG A 76 2.30 -3.46 19.77
C ARG A 76 0.98 -3.27 20.53
N ILE A 77 -0.10 -3.91 20.09
CA ILE A 77 -1.44 -3.69 20.64
C ILE A 77 -1.72 -4.71 21.77
N PRO A 78 -2.01 -4.23 23.00
CA PRO A 78 -2.45 -5.07 24.11
C PRO A 78 -3.65 -5.95 23.76
N THR A 79 -3.66 -7.19 24.24
CA THR A 79 -4.64 -8.23 23.87
C THR A 79 -6.09 -7.85 24.16
N ASP A 80 -6.33 -7.09 25.23
CA ASP A 80 -7.64 -6.58 25.66
C ASP A 80 -8.21 -5.49 24.73
N MET A 81 -7.34 -4.75 24.03
CA MET A 81 -7.74 -3.66 23.14
C MET A 81 -7.69 -4.01 21.65
N ARG A 82 -7.15 -5.17 21.26
CA ARG A 82 -6.97 -5.59 19.86
C ARG A 82 -8.24 -5.40 19.02
N ALA A 83 -9.37 -5.92 19.48
CA ALA A 83 -10.63 -5.82 18.73
C ALA A 83 -11.04 -4.37 18.45
N ARG A 84 -10.86 -3.46 19.40
CA ARG A 84 -11.20 -2.03 19.25
C ARG A 84 -10.23 -1.32 18.31
N VAL A 85 -8.94 -1.58 18.44
CA VAL A 85 -7.91 -0.93 17.61
C VAL A 85 -8.00 -1.42 16.17
N PHE A 86 -8.07 -2.73 15.93
CA PHE A 86 -8.27 -3.29 14.59
C PHE A 86 -9.58 -2.84 13.96
N GLY A 87 -10.66 -2.76 14.75
CA GLY A 87 -11.93 -2.21 14.28
C GLY A 87 -11.82 -0.76 13.82
N THR A 88 -11.11 0.08 14.58
CA THR A 88 -10.91 1.51 14.25
C THR A 88 -10.01 1.70 13.04
N ILE A 89 -8.89 0.97 12.96
CA ILE A 89 -7.96 1.00 11.81
C ILE A 89 -8.69 0.57 10.54
N THR A 90 -9.43 -0.55 10.60
CA THR A 90 -10.21 -1.06 9.48
C THR A 90 -11.26 -0.05 9.05
N ALA A 91 -12.07 0.46 9.97
CA ALA A 91 -13.09 1.46 9.66
C ALA A 91 -12.49 2.70 8.98
N GLY A 92 -11.38 3.23 9.50
CA GLY A 92 -10.67 4.35 8.90
C GLY A 92 -10.17 4.06 7.48
N ALA A 93 -9.58 2.88 7.26
CA ALA A 93 -9.10 2.46 5.94
C ALA A 93 -10.26 2.34 4.93
N TYR A 94 -11.37 1.74 5.33
CA TYR A 94 -12.53 1.55 4.45
C TYR A 94 -13.29 2.84 4.16
N ILE A 95 -13.32 3.81 5.08
CA ILE A 95 -13.88 5.15 4.80
C ILE A 95 -13.02 5.90 3.78
N GLY A 96 -11.70 5.68 3.78
CA GLY A 96 -10.80 6.31 2.81
C GLY A 96 -11.12 5.95 1.35
N ILE A 97 -11.65 4.75 1.09
CA ILE A 97 -11.96 4.27 -0.27
C ILE A 97 -13.03 5.14 -0.97
N PRO A 98 -14.27 5.27 -0.46
CA PRO A 98 -15.30 6.09 -1.09
C PRO A 98 -14.94 7.58 -1.09
N VAL A 99 -14.29 8.07 -0.03
CA VAL A 99 -13.85 9.47 0.05
C VAL A 99 -12.81 9.76 -1.03
N GLY A 100 -11.81 8.90 -1.18
CA GLY A 100 -10.79 9.02 -2.22
C GLY A 100 -11.37 8.94 -3.63
N ALA A 101 -12.31 8.00 -3.87
CA ALA A 101 -13.02 7.89 -5.14
C ALA A 101 -13.82 9.16 -5.48
N PHE A 102 -14.53 9.73 -4.52
CA PHE A 102 -15.30 10.96 -4.72
C PHE A 102 -14.39 12.17 -5.00
N VAL A 103 -13.37 12.36 -4.16
CA VAL A 103 -12.43 13.49 -4.29
C VAL A 103 -11.65 13.40 -5.59
N SER A 104 -11.13 12.23 -5.95
CA SER A 104 -10.41 12.05 -7.23
C SER A 104 -11.29 12.32 -8.44
N GLY A 105 -12.55 11.85 -8.42
CA GLY A 105 -13.52 12.14 -9.49
C GLY A 105 -13.76 13.65 -9.66
N TYR A 106 -13.93 14.37 -8.55
CA TYR A 106 -14.07 15.82 -8.59
C TYR A 106 -12.79 16.52 -9.07
N VAL A 107 -11.61 16.11 -8.60
CA VAL A 107 -10.34 16.71 -9.06
C VAL A 107 -10.15 16.53 -10.57
N VAL A 108 -10.50 15.35 -11.11
CA VAL A 108 -10.42 15.06 -12.54
C VAL A 108 -11.30 15.99 -13.37
N THR A 109 -12.46 16.43 -12.88
CA THR A 109 -13.32 17.37 -13.64
C THR A 109 -12.74 18.78 -13.69
N TRP A 110 -11.88 19.17 -12.75
CA TRP A 110 -11.28 20.51 -12.67
C TRP A 110 -9.95 20.63 -13.41
N ILE A 111 -9.04 19.68 -13.19
CA ILE A 111 -7.66 19.76 -13.72
C ILE A 111 -7.39 18.74 -14.84
N GLY A 112 -8.38 17.92 -15.18
CA GLY A 112 -8.26 16.86 -16.18
C GLY A 112 -7.59 15.60 -15.65
N LEU A 113 -7.71 14.52 -16.43
CA LEU A 113 -7.27 13.17 -16.05
C LEU A 113 -5.76 13.07 -15.85
N GLN A 114 -4.96 13.54 -16.82
CA GLN A 114 -3.50 13.39 -16.77
C GLN A 114 -2.87 14.13 -15.59
N ALA A 115 -3.27 15.39 -15.37
CA ALA A 115 -2.78 16.16 -14.22
C ALA A 115 -3.19 15.52 -12.89
N SER A 116 -4.41 14.98 -12.80
CA SER A 116 -4.88 14.26 -11.62
C SER A 116 -4.05 13.01 -11.32
N ILE A 117 -3.71 12.22 -12.34
CA ILE A 117 -2.86 11.03 -12.20
C ILE A 117 -1.47 11.43 -11.66
N VAL A 118 -0.87 12.50 -12.20
CA VAL A 118 0.43 12.99 -11.74
C VAL A 118 0.35 13.46 -10.28
N VAL A 119 -0.64 14.30 -9.94
CA VAL A 119 -0.82 14.86 -8.60
C VAL A 119 -1.09 13.76 -7.57
N ILE A 120 -1.99 12.82 -7.86
CA ILE A 120 -2.31 11.71 -6.95
C ILE A 120 -1.09 10.82 -6.73
N GLY A 121 -0.37 10.46 -7.80
CA GLY A 121 0.85 9.67 -7.67
C GLY A 121 1.95 10.39 -6.88
N ALA A 122 2.10 11.71 -7.07
CA ALA A 122 3.03 12.53 -6.30
C ALA A 122 2.63 12.62 -4.81
N LEU A 123 1.35 12.85 -4.51
CA LEU A 123 0.85 12.87 -3.13
C LEU A 123 1.06 11.51 -2.44
N TYR A 124 0.83 10.41 -3.16
CA TYR A 124 1.10 9.07 -2.65
C TYR A 124 2.59 8.87 -2.37
N LEU A 125 3.46 9.28 -3.30
CA LEU A 125 4.90 9.19 -3.15
C LEU A 125 5.37 10.01 -1.94
N LEU A 126 4.90 11.24 -1.79
CA LEU A 126 5.22 12.09 -0.64
C LEU A 126 4.75 11.49 0.68
N THR A 127 3.54 10.96 0.71
CA THR A 127 3.00 10.26 1.88
C THR A 127 3.87 9.06 2.23
N THR A 128 4.29 8.29 1.24
CA THR A 128 5.14 7.11 1.45
C THR A 128 6.56 7.47 1.88
N LEU A 129 7.16 8.50 1.27
CA LEU A 129 8.47 9.02 1.66
C LEU A 129 8.42 9.62 3.08
N SER A 130 7.30 10.20 3.50
CA SER A 130 7.14 10.67 4.88
C SER A 130 7.27 9.52 5.90
N LEU A 131 6.89 8.29 5.54
CA LEU A 131 7.09 7.10 6.37
C LEU A 131 8.58 6.79 6.57
N LEU A 132 9.42 7.07 5.57
CA LEU A 132 10.88 6.93 5.66
C LEU A 132 11.56 8.02 6.48
N VAL A 133 10.89 9.14 6.74
CA VAL A 133 11.46 10.24 7.55
C VAL A 133 10.88 10.24 8.96
N ASN A 134 9.67 9.72 9.15
CA ASN A 134 8.98 9.75 10.43
C ASN A 134 9.71 8.90 11.51
N PRO A 135 10.17 9.53 12.61
CA PRO A 135 10.84 8.83 13.72
C PRO A 135 9.98 7.75 14.37
N ALA A 136 8.65 7.85 14.31
CA ALA A 136 7.73 6.86 14.86
C ALA A 136 7.91 5.47 14.24
N LEU A 137 8.38 5.39 13.00
CA LEU A 137 8.63 4.14 12.28
C LEU A 137 10.03 3.57 12.52
N LYS A 138 10.97 4.33 13.13
CA LYS A 138 12.23 3.74 13.64
C LYS A 138 11.96 2.68 14.70
N GLY A 139 10.83 2.79 15.42
CA GLY A 139 10.41 1.78 16.37
C GLY A 139 10.02 0.44 15.73
N MET A 140 9.71 0.37 14.43
CA MET A 140 9.40 -0.91 13.77
C MET A 140 10.61 -1.84 13.70
N ASP A 141 11.81 -1.28 13.75
CA ASP A 141 13.09 -2.01 13.71
C ASP A 141 13.63 -2.30 15.13
N ALA A 142 12.99 -1.76 16.18
CA ALA A 142 13.32 -2.12 17.56
C ALA A 142 12.79 -3.53 17.84
N LYS A 143 13.71 -4.49 18.01
CA LYS A 143 13.38 -5.85 18.46
C LYS A 143 12.56 -5.76 19.76
N ALA A 144 11.46 -6.51 19.80
CA ALA A 144 10.79 -6.87 21.04
C ALA A 144 11.78 -7.57 21.99
#